data_AF-Q1N1M1-F1
#
_entry.id   AF-Q1N1M1-F1
#
_cell.length_a   1.000
_cell.length_b   1.000
_cell.length_c   1.000
_cell.angle_alpha   90.00
_cell.angle_beta   90.00
_cell.angle_gamma   90.00
#
_symmetry.space_group_name_H-M   'P 1'
#
loop_
_entity.id
_entity.type
_entity.pdbx_description
1 polymer ?
#
loop_
_entity_poly.entity_id
_entity_poly.type
_entity_poly.pdbx_seq_one_letter_code
_entity_poly.pdbx_strand_id
1 'polypeptide(L)'
;MTKIIKFLTAIFVLVTLTGCLQIYQSIGHNFGAYISSTSGKEYEQVANRWDYENKALLYVYRPNSEWAADEIEAPTFYMDNERIFNIKANGYTWFELEPGEYEIIMRRPLFGLEGIATESFEFDLKRIAQLNLAVEADKVYFLRYSEIDPPDEAFQKLDKDIPLGDGPLMLVSKDLAHQEMPQTRMLSEGGRVIKSQGPLSEDELEEVFDSRVIDLDAEAQEDENTMQWWW
;
A
#
# COMPACT_ATOMS: atom_id res chain seq x y z
N MET A 1 34.41 22.30 6.10
CA MET A 1 32.95 22.54 6.01
C MET A 1 32.51 22.97 4.60
N THR A 2 33.03 24.06 4.02
CA THR A 2 32.59 24.56 2.70
C THR A 2 32.78 23.60 1.51
N LYS A 3 33.79 22.73 1.53
CA LYS A 3 33.98 21.69 0.48
C LYS A 3 32.95 20.56 0.58
N ILE A 4 32.64 20.11 1.81
CA ILE A 4 31.65 19.06 2.08
C ILE A 4 30.25 19.54 1.71
N ILE A 5 29.92 20.79 2.06
CA ILE A 5 28.65 21.42 1.68
C ILE A 5 28.51 21.46 0.15
N LYS A 6 29.54 21.95 -0.57
CA LYS A 6 29.52 21.98 -2.05
C LYS A 6 29.38 20.60 -2.68
N PHE A 7 29.99 19.58 -2.08
CA PHE A 7 29.90 18.20 -2.54
C PHE A 7 28.48 17.63 -2.34
N LEU A 8 27.88 17.85 -1.17
CA LEU A 8 26.49 17.48 -0.89
C LEU A 8 25.51 18.23 -1.81
N THR A 9 25.74 19.52 -2.07
CA THR A 9 24.90 20.29 -3.00
C THR A 9 25.06 19.82 -4.43
N ALA A 10 26.26 19.43 -4.87
CA ALA A 10 26.49 18.89 -6.21
C ALA A 10 25.82 17.51 -6.38
N ILE A 11 25.89 16.64 -5.38
CA ILE A 11 25.18 15.35 -5.38
C ILE A 11 23.66 15.58 -5.41
N PHE A 12 23.14 16.47 -4.57
CA PHE A 12 21.71 16.79 -4.56
C PHE A 12 21.21 17.31 -5.92
N VAL A 13 21.97 18.21 -6.55
CA VAL A 13 21.66 18.73 -7.89
C VAL A 13 21.74 17.63 -8.95
N LEU A 14 22.72 16.71 -8.86
CA LEU A 14 22.88 15.62 -9.82
C LEU A 14 21.74 14.58 -9.71
N VAL A 15 21.28 14.29 -8.48
CA VAL A 15 20.13 13.42 -8.21
C VAL A 15 18.83 14.03 -8.75
N THR A 16 18.66 15.36 -8.66
CA THR A 16 17.46 16.02 -9.23
C THR A 16 17.46 16.11 -10.77
N LEU A 17 18.60 15.90 -11.42
CA LEU A 17 18.74 16.07 -12.88
C LEU A 17 18.68 14.77 -13.68
N THR A 18 18.76 13.60 -13.02
CA THR A 18 18.96 12.31 -13.70
C THR A 18 17.88 11.25 -13.43
N GLY A 19 16.88 11.54 -12.60
CA GLY A 19 15.74 10.64 -12.42
C GLY A 19 14.59 11.33 -11.70
N CYS A 20 13.36 10.90 -12.00
CA CYS A 20 12.17 11.31 -11.27
C CYS A 20 12.24 10.71 -9.85
N LEU A 21 12.81 11.43 -8.88
CA LEU A 21 12.83 10.99 -7.48
C LEU A 21 11.45 11.18 -6.87
N GLN A 22 10.74 10.08 -6.64
CA GLN A 22 9.50 10.04 -5.88
C GLN A 22 9.80 9.75 -4.42
N ILE A 23 9.21 10.54 -3.51
CA ILE A 23 9.35 10.36 -2.07
C ILE A 23 8.00 9.91 -1.52
N TYR A 24 7.95 8.72 -0.91
CA TYR A 24 6.78 8.26 -0.18
C TYR A 24 6.78 8.86 1.22
N GLN A 25 5.74 9.62 1.52
CA GLN A 25 5.57 10.24 2.83
C GLN A 25 4.09 10.49 3.15
N SER A 26 3.80 10.54 4.44
CA SER A 26 2.51 10.89 5.04
C SER A 26 2.64 11.93 6.16
N ILE A 27 3.73 12.70 6.17
CA ILE A 27 3.99 13.75 7.18
C ILE A 27 2.74 14.63 7.38
N GLY A 28 2.31 14.73 8.64
CA GLY A 28 1.16 15.53 9.07
C GLY A 28 -0.21 14.84 8.93
N HIS A 29 -0.28 13.70 8.26
CA HIS A 29 -1.51 12.92 8.07
C HIS A 29 -1.45 11.55 8.76
N ASN A 30 -0.27 11.16 9.22
CA ASN A 30 0.03 9.83 9.70
C ASN A 30 -0.21 9.59 11.18
N PHE A 31 -0.83 10.53 11.91
CA PHE A 31 -1.12 10.31 13.32
C PHE A 31 -2.02 9.08 13.50
N GLY A 32 -1.56 8.15 14.35
CA GLY A 32 -2.27 6.94 14.69
C GLY A 32 -3.36 7.15 15.74
N ALA A 33 -4.04 6.06 16.09
CA ALA A 33 -5.19 6.09 16.98
C ALA A 33 -4.83 6.50 18.41
N TYR A 34 -3.59 6.26 18.85
CA TYR A 34 -3.10 6.67 20.17
C TYR A 34 -3.13 8.18 20.34
N ILE A 35 -2.83 8.92 19.27
CA ILE A 35 -2.84 10.39 19.25
C ILE A 35 -4.23 10.92 18.91
N SER A 36 -4.89 10.31 17.92
CA SER A 36 -6.17 10.78 17.39
C SER A 36 -7.04 9.60 16.96
N SER A 37 -7.89 9.16 17.89
CA SER A 37 -8.87 8.09 17.65
C SER A 37 -9.84 8.42 16.52
N THR A 38 -10.28 7.41 15.78
CA THR A 38 -11.29 7.58 14.73
C THR A 38 -12.67 7.92 15.32
N SER A 39 -13.25 9.04 14.91
CA SER A 39 -14.49 9.57 15.51
C SER A 39 -15.54 10.02 14.48
N GLY A 40 -15.39 9.62 13.21
CA GLY A 40 -16.35 9.94 12.17
C GLY A 40 -17.67 9.19 12.30
N LYS A 41 -18.47 9.24 11.24
CA LYS A 41 -19.81 8.62 11.20
C LYS A 41 -19.73 7.11 11.45
N GLU A 42 -20.76 6.54 12.06
CA GLU A 42 -20.87 5.08 12.12
C GLU A 42 -21.12 4.52 10.72
N TYR A 43 -20.75 3.24 10.53
CA TYR A 43 -20.92 2.57 9.27
C TYR A 43 -22.38 2.57 8.81
N GLU A 44 -22.59 3.16 7.64
CA GLU A 44 -23.82 3.06 6.86
C GLU A 44 -23.42 2.62 5.46
N GLN A 45 -24.06 1.56 4.95
CA GLN A 45 -23.83 1.12 3.59
C GLN A 45 -24.21 2.24 2.61
N VAL A 46 -23.27 2.60 1.75
CA VAL A 46 -23.50 3.43 0.57
C VAL A 46 -24.39 2.61 -0.38
N ALA A 47 -25.70 2.77 -0.22
CA ALA A 47 -26.71 2.11 -1.03
C ALA A 47 -26.74 2.71 -2.45
N ASN A 48 -27.89 3.13 -2.98
CA ASN A 48 -28.01 3.64 -4.37
C ASN A 48 -27.42 5.06 -4.57
N ARG A 49 -26.42 5.46 -3.79
CA ARG A 49 -25.84 6.82 -3.81
C ARG A 49 -24.58 6.93 -4.68
N TRP A 50 -24.10 5.82 -5.23
CA TRP A 50 -22.90 5.74 -6.07
C TRP A 50 -23.25 5.23 -7.48
N ASP A 51 -22.38 5.49 -8.45
CA ASP A 51 -22.57 5.14 -9.87
C ASP A 51 -22.28 3.65 -10.13
N TYR A 52 -23.20 2.78 -9.69
CA TYR A 52 -23.05 1.33 -9.82
C TYR A 52 -23.01 0.83 -11.28
N GLU A 53 -23.55 1.59 -12.24
CA GLU A 53 -23.54 1.20 -13.65
C GLU A 53 -22.14 1.25 -14.27
N ASN A 54 -21.29 2.18 -13.80
CA ASN A 54 -19.97 2.42 -14.41
C ASN A 54 -18.80 2.24 -13.46
N LYS A 55 -19.04 2.02 -12.16
CA LYS A 55 -18.01 1.96 -11.12
C LYS A 55 -18.11 0.66 -10.32
N ALA A 56 -17.04 0.37 -9.59
CA ALA A 56 -17.03 -0.54 -8.46
C ALA A 56 -17.03 0.26 -7.15
N LEU A 57 -17.48 -0.35 -6.05
CA LEU A 57 -17.40 0.26 -4.71
C LEU A 57 -16.40 -0.52 -3.85
N LEU A 58 -15.35 0.16 -3.39
CA LEU A 58 -14.37 -0.41 -2.47
C LEU A 58 -14.60 0.15 -1.07
N TYR A 59 -14.82 -0.72 -0.10
CA TYR A 59 -14.65 -0.39 1.32
C TYR A 59 -13.28 -0.85 1.80
N VAL A 60 -12.62 -0.03 2.60
CA VAL A 60 -11.42 -0.42 3.33
C VAL A 60 -11.66 -0.17 4.81
N TYR A 61 -11.40 -1.16 5.66
CA TYR A 61 -11.66 -1.04 7.08
C TYR A 61 -10.63 -1.80 7.93
N ARG A 62 -10.53 -1.38 9.19
CA ARG A 62 -9.65 -1.98 10.20
C ARG A 62 -10.42 -2.22 11.49
N PRO A 63 -10.64 -3.48 11.90
CA PRO A 63 -11.20 -3.81 13.22
C PRO A 63 -10.37 -3.20 14.35
N ASN A 64 -11.01 -2.95 15.49
CA ASN A 64 -10.31 -2.44 16.65
C ASN A 64 -9.45 -3.53 17.31
N SER A 65 -8.25 -3.18 17.75
CA SER A 65 -7.40 -4.03 18.60
C SER A 65 -6.46 -3.16 19.43
N GLU A 66 -5.91 -3.71 20.53
CA GLU A 66 -4.94 -3.01 21.37
C GLU A 66 -3.71 -2.57 20.56
N TRP A 67 -3.17 -3.49 19.74
CA TRP A 67 -2.08 -3.18 18.82
C TRP A 67 -2.39 -1.96 17.94
N ALA A 68 -3.58 -1.92 17.34
CA ALA A 68 -3.97 -0.80 16.47
C ALA A 68 -4.19 0.50 17.27
N ALA A 69 -4.78 0.41 18.46
CA ALA A 69 -5.12 1.55 19.30
C ALA A 69 -3.87 2.27 19.83
N ASP A 70 -2.80 1.51 20.10
CA ASP A 70 -1.54 2.04 20.63
C ASP A 70 -0.58 2.56 19.56
N GLU A 71 -0.98 2.55 18.28
CA GLU A 71 -0.16 3.11 17.22
C GLU A 71 -0.10 4.63 17.29
N ILE A 72 1.14 5.13 17.36
CA ILE A 72 1.49 6.56 17.24
C ILE A 72 1.40 7.02 15.79
N GLU A 73 1.81 6.17 14.84
CA GLU A 73 1.73 6.45 13.41
C GLU A 73 0.91 5.38 12.70
N ALA A 74 -0.18 5.79 12.03
CA ALA A 74 -1.05 4.90 11.29
C ALA A 74 -0.40 4.49 9.95
N PRO A 75 -0.49 3.22 9.56
CA PRO A 75 -0.08 2.77 8.23
C PRO A 75 -0.76 3.55 7.11
N THR A 76 -0.02 3.75 6.02
CA THR A 76 -0.49 4.49 4.84
C THR A 76 -0.93 3.51 3.76
N PHE A 77 -2.09 3.79 3.16
CA PHE A 77 -2.65 3.03 2.05
C PHE A 77 -2.36 3.77 0.74
N TYR A 78 -1.67 3.09 -0.17
CA TYR A 78 -1.40 3.51 -1.54
C TYR A 78 -2.22 2.71 -2.52
N MET A 79 -2.62 3.35 -3.61
CA MET A 79 -3.25 2.73 -4.76
C MET A 79 -2.61 3.32 -6.01
N ASP A 80 -2.12 2.48 -6.92
CA ASP A 80 -1.41 2.87 -8.14
C ASP A 80 -0.35 3.94 -7.87
N ASN A 81 0.50 3.65 -6.87
CA ASN A 81 1.60 4.50 -6.44
C ASN A 81 1.20 5.89 -5.87
N GLU A 82 -0.10 6.17 -5.71
CA GLU A 82 -0.64 7.40 -5.10
C GLU A 82 -1.01 7.17 -3.63
N ARG A 83 -0.62 8.11 -2.75
CA ARG A 83 -1.06 8.09 -1.35
C ARG A 83 -2.57 8.38 -1.27
N ILE A 84 -3.36 7.45 -0.74
CA ILE A 84 -4.81 7.63 -0.63
C ILE A 84 -5.23 8.11 0.77
N PHE A 85 -4.82 7.41 1.84
CA PHE A 85 -5.17 7.72 3.23
C PHE A 85 -4.29 6.96 4.24
N ASN A 86 -4.45 7.25 5.54
CA ASN A 86 -3.84 6.48 6.64
C ASN A 86 -4.93 5.71 7.42
N ILE A 87 -4.71 4.42 7.71
CA ILE A 87 -5.72 3.56 8.32
C ILE A 87 -5.53 3.41 9.83
N LYS A 88 -6.32 4.19 10.59
CA LYS A 88 -6.34 4.16 12.05
C LYS A 88 -7.13 2.96 12.59
N ALA A 89 -6.91 2.63 13.85
CA ALA A 89 -7.72 1.66 14.58
C ALA A 89 -9.21 1.98 14.49
N ASN A 90 -10.02 0.93 14.37
CA ASN A 90 -11.46 1.01 14.31
C ASN A 90 -12.01 1.93 13.21
N GLY A 91 -11.23 2.15 12.15
CA GLY A 91 -11.54 3.06 11.06
C GLY A 91 -12.09 2.34 9.84
N TYR A 92 -13.00 2.98 9.10
CA TYR A 92 -13.39 2.57 7.76
C TYR A 92 -13.46 3.75 6.80
N THR A 93 -13.35 3.47 5.51
CA THR A 93 -13.61 4.42 4.44
C THR A 93 -14.10 3.69 3.19
N TRP A 94 -14.49 4.44 2.15
CA TRP A 94 -14.94 3.90 0.88
C TRP A 94 -14.56 4.78 -0.31
N PHE A 95 -14.45 4.16 -1.48
CA PHE A 95 -14.11 4.80 -2.75
C PHE A 95 -14.92 4.19 -3.89
N GLU A 96 -15.27 5.02 -4.87
CA GLU A 96 -15.75 4.54 -6.17
C GLU A 96 -14.55 4.32 -7.08
N LEU A 97 -14.44 3.14 -7.70
CA LEU A 97 -13.33 2.77 -8.58
C LEU A 97 -13.83 2.63 -10.02
N GLU A 98 -13.01 3.03 -10.99
CA GLU A 98 -13.20 2.62 -12.38
C GLU A 98 -12.90 1.12 -12.52
N PRO A 99 -13.63 0.37 -13.37
CA PRO A 99 -13.30 -1.02 -13.64
C PRO A 99 -11.87 -1.15 -14.17
N GLY A 100 -11.10 -2.07 -13.61
CA GLY A 100 -9.68 -2.21 -13.92
C GLY A 100 -8.90 -2.93 -12.83
N GLU A 101 -7.58 -2.95 -13.01
CA GLU A 101 -6.62 -3.47 -12.04
C GLU A 101 -6.04 -2.31 -11.22
N TYR A 102 -5.76 -2.57 -9.96
CA TYR A 102 -5.17 -1.62 -9.03
C TYR A 102 -4.06 -2.29 -8.22
N GLU A 103 -2.88 -1.68 -8.18
CA GLU A 103 -1.84 -2.08 -7.25
C GLU A 103 -2.04 -1.37 -5.91
N ILE A 104 -2.21 -2.15 -4.86
CA ILE A 104 -2.36 -1.64 -3.50
C ILE A 104 -1.11 -1.99 -2.70
N ILE A 105 -0.50 -0.96 -2.12
CA ILE A 105 0.65 -1.12 -1.22
C ILE A 105 0.35 -0.40 0.09
N MET A 106 0.62 -1.08 1.20
CA MET A 106 0.60 -0.44 2.51
C MET A 106 2.01 -0.28 3.07
N ARG A 107 2.29 0.90 3.58
CA ARG A 107 3.60 1.28 4.15
C ARG A 107 3.41 1.73 5.60
N ARG A 108 4.36 1.35 6.46
CA ARG A 108 4.42 1.90 7.82
C ARG A 108 5.39 3.09 7.83
N PRO A 109 4.91 4.30 8.14
CA PRO A 109 5.78 5.47 8.25
C PRO A 109 6.71 5.36 9.46
N LEU A 110 7.84 6.05 9.36
CA LEU A 110 8.73 6.38 10.46
C LEU A 110 8.96 7.89 10.45
N PHE A 111 8.35 8.60 11.41
CA PHE A 111 8.27 10.06 11.41
C PHE A 111 7.66 10.64 10.12
N GLY A 112 6.66 9.94 9.58
CA GLY A 112 5.96 10.29 8.34
C GLY A 112 6.74 10.05 7.04
N LEU A 113 8.00 9.61 7.09
CA LEU A 113 8.74 9.14 5.91
C LEU A 113 8.46 7.65 5.70
N GLU A 114 8.36 7.21 4.45
CA GLU A 114 7.95 5.84 4.13
C GLU A 114 8.86 5.14 3.12
N GLY A 115 9.50 5.90 2.23
CA GLY A 115 10.36 5.32 1.19
C GLY A 115 10.74 6.32 0.12
N ILE A 116 11.51 5.84 -0.85
CA ILE A 116 11.91 6.58 -2.05
C ILE A 116 11.83 5.66 -3.26
N ALA A 117 11.50 6.22 -4.41
CA ALA A 117 11.56 5.54 -5.69
C ALA A 117 12.25 6.42 -6.75
N THR A 118 12.97 5.78 -7.65
CA THR A 118 13.49 6.32 -8.91
C THR A 118 13.15 5.33 -10.02
N GLU A 119 13.46 5.68 -11.27
CA GLU A 119 13.25 4.80 -12.43
C GLU A 119 13.96 3.42 -12.31
N SER A 120 14.97 3.28 -11.46
CA SER A 120 15.75 2.03 -11.35
C SER A 120 15.82 1.47 -9.94
N PHE A 121 15.16 2.09 -8.97
CA PHE A 121 15.28 1.72 -7.57
C PHE A 121 14.06 2.13 -6.76
N GLU A 122 13.41 1.18 -6.11
CA GLU A 122 12.40 1.43 -5.09
C GLU A 122 12.88 0.92 -3.74
N PHE A 123 12.70 1.75 -2.71
CA PHE A 123 12.96 1.38 -1.32
C PHE A 123 11.85 1.86 -0.41
N ASP A 124 11.26 0.91 0.30
CA ASP A 124 10.36 1.18 1.40
C ASP A 124 11.07 0.97 2.74
N LEU A 125 10.90 1.91 3.67
CA LEU A 125 11.34 1.74 5.05
C LEU A 125 10.68 0.51 5.67
N LYS A 126 9.38 0.34 5.42
CA LYS A 126 8.61 -0.84 5.84
C LYS A 126 7.33 -0.98 5.03
N ARG A 127 7.40 -1.82 3.98
CA ARG A 127 6.21 -2.36 3.31
C ARG A 127 5.55 -3.41 4.20
N ILE A 128 4.25 -3.31 4.43
CA ILE A 128 3.52 -4.21 5.32
C ILE A 128 2.45 -5.03 4.62
N ALA A 129 1.96 -4.59 3.46
CA ALA A 129 1.08 -5.39 2.60
C ALA A 129 1.22 -4.95 1.14
N GLN A 130 0.98 -5.89 0.23
CA GLN A 130 0.88 -5.65 -1.22
C GLN A 130 -0.15 -6.60 -1.82
N LEU A 131 -0.99 -6.09 -2.72
CA LEU A 131 -2.13 -6.79 -3.31
C LEU A 131 -2.44 -6.16 -4.67
N ASN A 132 -2.74 -6.99 -5.67
CA ASN A 132 -3.33 -6.53 -6.93
C ASN A 132 -4.84 -6.81 -6.90
N LEU A 133 -5.65 -5.76 -7.01
CA LEU A 133 -7.10 -5.83 -6.94
C LEU A 133 -7.72 -5.58 -8.31
N ALA A 134 -8.30 -6.64 -8.88
CA ALA A 134 -9.17 -6.58 -10.04
C ALA A 134 -10.59 -6.18 -9.62
N VAL A 135 -11.14 -5.11 -10.21
CA VAL A 135 -12.52 -4.67 -9.94
C VAL A 135 -13.37 -4.55 -11.19
N GLU A 136 -14.64 -4.96 -11.06
CA GLU A 136 -15.65 -4.86 -12.10
C GLU A 136 -16.74 -3.86 -11.71
N ALA A 137 -17.38 -3.25 -12.72
CA ALA A 137 -18.55 -2.42 -12.48
C ALA A 137 -19.68 -3.21 -11.77
N ASP A 138 -20.51 -2.51 -11.00
CA ASP A 138 -21.64 -3.09 -10.24
C ASP A 138 -21.21 -4.12 -9.17
N LYS A 139 -19.95 -4.10 -8.73
CA LYS A 139 -19.43 -4.95 -7.64
C LYS A 139 -19.03 -4.13 -6.42
N VAL A 140 -19.11 -4.77 -5.26
CA VAL A 140 -18.69 -4.19 -3.97
C VAL A 140 -17.61 -5.07 -3.35
N TYR A 141 -16.48 -4.46 -3.04
CA TYR A 141 -15.29 -5.11 -2.49
C TYR A 141 -15.03 -4.62 -1.06
N PHE A 142 -14.50 -5.50 -0.21
CA PHE A 142 -14.19 -5.19 1.18
C PHE A 142 -12.76 -5.60 1.49
N LEU A 143 -11.89 -4.62 1.67
CA LEU A 143 -10.53 -4.84 2.14
C LEU A 143 -10.46 -4.66 3.65
N ARG A 144 -10.12 -5.74 4.34
CA ARG A 144 -9.92 -5.79 5.78
C ARG A 144 -8.44 -5.71 6.08
N TYR A 145 -8.04 -4.77 6.92
CA TYR A 145 -6.68 -4.66 7.43
C TYR A 145 -6.59 -5.05 8.91
N SER A 146 -5.72 -6.00 9.25
CA SER A 146 -5.39 -6.38 10.63
C SER A 146 -4.03 -7.08 10.69
N GLU A 147 -3.14 -6.62 11.57
CA GLU A 147 -1.78 -7.20 11.72
C GLU A 147 -1.69 -8.36 12.70
N ILE A 148 -2.67 -8.50 13.59
CA ILE A 148 -2.60 -9.47 14.71
C ILE A 148 -3.78 -10.43 14.74
N ASP A 149 -4.81 -10.17 13.93
CA ASP A 149 -6.04 -10.94 13.92
C ASP A 149 -6.44 -11.23 12.47
N PRO A 150 -5.94 -12.31 11.85
CA PRO A 150 -6.37 -12.71 10.51
C PRO A 150 -7.83 -13.20 10.53
N PRO A 151 -8.61 -12.97 9.47
CA PRO A 151 -9.98 -13.47 9.37
C PRO A 151 -9.99 -14.99 9.23
N ASP A 152 -11.08 -15.66 9.63
CA ASP A 152 -11.20 -17.11 9.40
C ASP A 152 -11.13 -17.46 7.91
N GLU A 153 -10.49 -18.58 7.57
CA GLU A 153 -10.34 -19.08 6.18
C GLU A 153 -11.67 -19.17 5.41
N ALA A 154 -12.79 -19.39 6.13
CA ALA A 154 -14.12 -19.44 5.53
C ALA A 154 -14.54 -18.11 4.89
N PHE A 155 -14.07 -16.98 5.45
CA PHE A 155 -14.39 -15.62 4.98
C PHE A 155 -13.33 -15.04 4.04
N GLN A 156 -12.21 -15.75 3.89
CA GLN A 156 -11.15 -15.47 2.92
C GLN A 156 -11.48 -16.02 1.52
N LYS A 157 -12.48 -16.90 1.38
CA LYS A 157 -12.85 -17.50 0.08
C LYS A 157 -13.62 -16.51 -0.80
N LEU A 158 -12.90 -15.65 -1.50
CA LEU A 158 -13.37 -15.14 -2.78
C LEU A 158 -13.12 -16.19 -3.87
N ASP A 159 -13.77 -16.04 -5.03
CA ASP A 159 -13.61 -16.98 -6.15
C ASP A 159 -12.13 -17.32 -6.38
N LYS A 160 -11.87 -18.59 -6.74
CA LYS A 160 -10.55 -19.24 -6.72
C LYS A 160 -9.44 -18.52 -7.51
N ASP A 161 -9.79 -17.51 -8.28
CA ASP A 161 -8.91 -16.79 -9.19
C ASP A 161 -8.51 -15.39 -8.70
N ILE A 162 -9.00 -14.93 -7.54
CA ILE A 162 -8.61 -13.62 -6.96
C ILE A 162 -7.50 -13.82 -5.92
N PRO A 163 -6.27 -13.31 -6.13
CA PRO A 163 -5.22 -13.36 -5.12
C PRO A 163 -5.63 -12.55 -3.88
N LEU A 164 -5.73 -13.23 -2.74
CA LEU A 164 -6.24 -12.68 -1.48
C LEU A 164 -5.25 -11.74 -0.76
N GLY A 165 -3.99 -11.73 -1.22
CA GLY A 165 -2.85 -11.16 -0.52
C GLY A 165 -2.33 -12.10 0.58
N ASP A 166 -1.01 -12.28 0.67
CA ASP A 166 -0.35 -12.87 1.85
C ASP A 166 0.11 -11.72 2.73
N GLY A 167 -0.68 -11.39 3.76
CA GLY A 167 -0.38 -10.24 4.61
C GLY A 167 -1.58 -9.70 5.40
N PRO A 168 -1.38 -8.60 6.13
CA PRO A 168 -2.39 -8.02 7.03
C PRO A 168 -3.54 -7.35 6.28
N LEU A 169 -3.45 -7.12 4.97
CA LEU A 169 -4.52 -6.58 4.14
C LEU A 169 -5.10 -7.72 3.29
N MET A 170 -6.39 -8.02 3.47
CA MET A 170 -7.07 -9.10 2.78
C MET A 170 -8.39 -8.65 2.19
N LEU A 171 -8.72 -9.17 1.02
CA LEU A 171 -10.08 -9.11 0.48
C LEU A 171 -10.95 -10.12 1.23
N VAL A 172 -12.09 -9.67 1.74
CA VAL A 172 -12.99 -10.49 2.56
C VAL A 172 -14.42 -10.51 2.02
N SER A 173 -15.17 -11.53 2.44
CA SER A 173 -16.59 -11.63 2.13
C SER A 173 -17.41 -10.46 2.70
N LYS A 174 -18.51 -10.14 2.02
CA LYS A 174 -19.51 -9.16 2.48
C LYS A 174 -20.07 -9.50 3.86
N ASP A 175 -20.27 -10.79 4.14
CA ASP A 175 -20.84 -11.24 5.42
C ASP A 175 -19.94 -10.92 6.60
N LEU A 176 -18.63 -11.14 6.46
CA LEU A 176 -17.66 -10.75 7.49
C LEU A 176 -17.60 -9.23 7.65
N ALA A 177 -17.52 -8.49 6.55
CA ALA A 177 -17.49 -7.03 6.60
C ALA A 177 -18.74 -6.46 7.30
N HIS A 178 -19.92 -7.01 7.03
CA HIS A 178 -21.16 -6.61 7.70
C HIS A 178 -21.21 -6.96 9.20
N GLN A 179 -20.41 -7.92 9.66
CA GLN A 179 -20.28 -8.24 11.09
C GLN A 179 -19.33 -7.26 11.80
N GLU A 180 -18.22 -6.89 11.16
CA GLU A 180 -17.16 -6.10 11.78
C GLU A 180 -17.36 -4.59 11.61
N MET A 181 -17.76 -4.12 10.43
CA MET A 181 -17.87 -2.70 10.09
C MET A 181 -18.87 -1.90 10.95
N PRO A 182 -19.99 -2.46 11.47
CA PRO A 182 -20.87 -1.71 12.37
C PRO A 182 -20.18 -1.17 13.63
N GLN A 183 -19.04 -1.73 14.03
CA GLN A 183 -18.25 -1.25 15.17
C GLN A 183 -17.26 -0.12 14.79
N THR A 184 -17.04 0.09 13.49
CA THR A 184 -16.05 1.04 12.97
C THR A 184 -16.62 2.44 12.77
N ARG A 185 -15.72 3.42 12.65
CA ARG A 185 -16.02 4.84 12.44
C ARG A 185 -15.36 5.36 11.16
N MET A 186 -16.02 6.26 10.45
CA MET A 186 -15.53 6.76 9.16
C MET A 186 -14.25 7.58 9.36
N LEU A 187 -13.26 7.36 8.50
CA LEU A 187 -12.07 8.20 8.38
C LEU A 187 -12.42 9.53 7.71
N SER A 188 -11.55 10.53 7.89
CA SER A 188 -11.71 11.85 7.25
C SER A 188 -11.55 11.80 5.73
N GLU A 189 -10.72 10.89 5.24
CA GLU A 189 -10.45 10.67 3.82
C GLU A 189 -11.33 9.54 3.27
N GLY A 190 -12.02 9.79 2.16
CA GLY A 190 -12.95 8.84 1.56
C GLY A 190 -14.00 9.52 0.70
N GLY A 191 -14.98 8.74 0.25
CA GLY A 191 -16.19 9.24 -0.40
C GLY A 191 -15.93 9.97 -1.72
N ARG A 192 -14.93 9.51 -2.47
CA ARG A 192 -14.53 10.07 -3.76
C ARG A 192 -14.27 8.97 -4.78
N VAL A 193 -14.21 9.37 -6.04
CA VAL A 193 -13.86 8.51 -7.17
C VAL A 193 -12.34 8.41 -7.30
N ILE A 194 -11.82 7.21 -7.59
CA ILE A 194 -10.43 6.93 -7.97
C ILE A 194 -10.44 6.31 -9.38
N LYS A 195 -9.56 6.81 -10.24
CA LYS A 195 -9.40 6.30 -11.61
C LYS A 195 -8.35 5.20 -11.62
N SER A 196 -8.57 4.15 -12.41
CA SER A 196 -7.53 3.13 -12.63
C SER A 196 -6.44 3.73 -13.50
N GLN A 197 -5.18 3.46 -13.16
CA GLN A 197 -4.08 3.73 -14.09
C GLN A 197 -3.99 2.68 -15.21
N GLY A 198 -4.82 1.62 -15.15
CA GLY A 198 -4.83 0.49 -16.07
C GLY A 198 -3.82 -0.59 -15.68
N PRO A 199 -3.78 -1.73 -16.39
CA PRO A 199 -2.66 -2.64 -16.27
C PRO A 199 -1.37 -1.90 -16.66
N LEU A 200 -0.27 -2.24 -15.98
CA LEU A 200 1.07 -1.84 -16.39
C LEU A 200 1.20 -2.08 -17.90
N SER A 201 1.72 -1.08 -18.62
CA SER A 201 2.06 -1.22 -20.03
C SER A 201 2.99 -2.42 -20.24
N GLU A 202 3.04 -2.98 -21.46
CA GLU A 202 3.98 -4.08 -21.76
C GLU A 202 5.42 -3.70 -21.36
N ASP A 203 5.77 -2.41 -21.53
CA ASP A 203 7.06 -1.83 -21.13
C ASP A 203 7.28 -1.87 -19.60
N GLU A 204 6.27 -1.51 -18.80
CA GLU A 204 6.35 -1.56 -17.33
C GLU A 204 6.34 -3.01 -16.79
N LEU A 205 5.67 -3.94 -17.48
CA LEU A 205 5.70 -5.36 -17.14
C LEU A 205 7.11 -5.94 -17.38
N GLU A 206 7.74 -5.61 -18.50
CA GLU A 206 9.09 -6.08 -18.86
C GLU A 206 10.13 -5.61 -17.83
N GLU A 207 10.04 -4.35 -17.36
CA GLU A 207 10.91 -3.82 -16.28
C GLU A 207 10.72 -4.56 -14.93
N VAL A 208 9.48 -4.94 -14.60
CA VAL A 208 9.17 -5.68 -13.36
C VAL A 208 9.65 -7.14 -13.43
N PHE A 209 9.71 -7.73 -14.62
CA PHE A 209 10.24 -9.08 -14.81
C PHE A 209 11.77 -9.10 -14.84
N ASP A 210 12.42 -8.13 -15.50
CA ASP A 210 13.88 -8.02 -15.53
C ASP A 210 14.47 -7.68 -14.15
N SER A 211 13.80 -6.84 -13.36
CA SER A 211 14.25 -6.49 -12.00
C SER A 211 14.17 -7.63 -10.97
N ARG A 212 13.44 -8.72 -11.26
CA ARG A 212 13.36 -9.92 -10.41
C ARG A 212 14.38 -11.00 -10.80
N VAL A 213 15.04 -10.88 -11.95
CA VAL A 213 16.12 -11.77 -12.34
C VAL A 213 17.39 -11.28 -11.66
N ILE A 214 17.61 -11.72 -10.42
CA ILE A 214 18.97 -11.81 -9.91
C ILE A 214 19.67 -12.81 -10.82
N ASP A 215 20.65 -12.33 -11.58
CA ASP A 215 21.49 -13.10 -12.49
C ASP A 215 22.25 -14.17 -11.68
N LEU A 216 21.64 -15.34 -11.49
CA LEU A 216 22.23 -16.49 -10.80
C LEU A 216 23.42 -17.09 -11.58
N ASP A 217 23.68 -16.60 -12.79
CA ASP A 217 24.73 -17.07 -13.69
C ASP A 217 25.99 -16.16 -13.67
N ALA A 218 25.99 -15.05 -12.90
CA ALA A 218 27.14 -14.15 -12.81
C ALA A 218 28.22 -14.57 -11.79
N GLU A 219 28.00 -15.63 -10.97
CA GLU A 219 29.00 -16.19 -10.04
C GLU A 219 29.69 -17.45 -10.58
N ALA A 220 30.04 -17.48 -11.86
CA ALA A 220 30.88 -18.53 -12.43
C ALA A 220 31.97 -17.98 -13.35
N GLN A 221 32.78 -17.05 -12.85
CA GLN A 221 34.11 -16.77 -13.43
C GLN A 221 35.21 -16.92 -12.38
N GLU A 222 35.79 -18.12 -12.41
CA GLU A 222 37.22 -18.43 -12.20
C GLU A 222 38.00 -17.56 -11.20
N ASP A 223 37.95 -17.94 -9.92
CA ASP A 223 39.07 -17.69 -8.99
C ASP A 223 40.16 -18.75 -9.24
N GLU A 224 40.85 -18.63 -10.38
CA GLU A 224 42.19 -19.22 -10.52
C GLU A 224 43.21 -18.28 -9.85
N ASN A 225 43.62 -18.68 -8.65
CA ASN A 225 45.01 -18.56 -8.19
C ASN A 225 45.54 -17.14 -7.95
N THR A 226 45.36 -16.64 -6.73
CA THR A 226 46.52 -16.22 -5.92
C THR A 226 46.24 -16.37 -4.42
N MET A 227 46.66 -17.50 -3.86
CA MET A 227 47.00 -17.57 -2.44
C MET A 227 48.17 -16.61 -2.18
N GLN A 228 47.95 -15.50 -1.48
CA GLN A 228 48.99 -14.85 -0.69
C GLN A 228 48.51 -14.67 0.74
N TRP A 229 49.15 -15.45 1.61
CA TRP A 229 49.00 -15.45 3.04
C TRP A 229 49.89 -14.36 3.68
N TRP A 230 49.30 -13.63 4.64
CA TRP A 230 49.86 -12.84 5.75
C TRP A 230 50.83 -11.68 5.48
N TRP A 231 50.48 -10.46 5.91
CA TRP A 231 50.93 -9.81 7.16
C TRP A 231 50.00 -8.66 7.56
#